data_AF-W6TWU4-F1
#
_entry.id   AF-W6TWU4-F1
#
_cell.length_a   1.000
_cell.length_b   1.000
_cell.length_c   1.000
_cell.angle_alpha   90.00
_cell.angle_beta   90.00
_cell.angle_gamma   90.00
#
_symmetry.space_group_name_H-M   'P 1'
#
loop_
_entity.id
_entity.type
_entity.pdbx_description
1 polymer ?
#
loop_
_entity_poly.entity_id
_entity_poly.type
_entity_poly.pdbx_seq_one_letter_code
_entity_poly.pdbx_strand_id
1 'polypeptide(L)'
;MKKGIKGEMINRVNRVNRVNRVNRVMIMMMMVVVMGCNSGGGIKEGEEGKARKGDGSVIDLKVVSEQIKETTAFLVGLKEVHVLVLSINDLAKVIGKKIDANGSLVDDANHNGPLVSGSYQIITSVNTKLKALESEAEKFDGMKARILAAKTLGEGFLTKLKTAHSDIAKNDAQDTDVKKALVKDNGDKTKGAEELGKLNTAINDLVNTAKELAENTIKKLTASTKKISTQLS
;
A
#
# COMPACT_ATOMS: atom_id res chain seq x y z
N MET A 1 -63.10 -58.21 48.80
CA MET A 1 -62.68 -57.40 47.63
C MET A 1 -61.72 -56.28 48.06
N LYS A 2 -60.39 -56.47 48.03
CA LYS A 2 -59.39 -55.39 48.18
C LYS A 2 -58.08 -55.76 47.45
N LYS A 3 -58.06 -55.68 46.11
CA LYS A 3 -56.84 -55.89 45.29
C LYS A 3 -56.57 -54.75 44.29
N GLY A 4 -57.20 -53.57 44.43
CA GLY A 4 -57.11 -52.49 43.44
C GLY A 4 -56.04 -51.42 43.67
N ILE A 5 -55.67 -51.11 44.92
CA ILE A 5 -54.99 -49.83 45.21
C ILE A 5 -53.45 -49.92 45.10
N LYS A 6 -52.85 -51.08 45.42
CA LYS A 6 -51.39 -51.25 45.45
C LYS A 6 -50.75 -51.31 44.05
N GLY A 7 -51.44 -51.92 43.07
CA GLY A 7 -50.94 -52.05 41.70
C GLY A 7 -50.90 -50.72 40.94
N GLU A 8 -51.88 -49.85 41.16
CA GLU A 8 -51.92 -48.52 40.55
C GLU A 8 -50.83 -47.58 41.09
N MET A 9 -50.54 -47.62 42.39
CA MET A 9 -49.46 -46.80 42.98
C MET A 9 -48.08 -47.20 42.44
N ILE A 10 -47.79 -48.49 42.32
CA ILE A 10 -46.51 -48.98 41.77
C ILE A 10 -46.35 -48.56 40.31
N ASN A 11 -47.41 -48.64 39.51
CA ASN A 11 -47.39 -48.19 38.13
C ASN A 11 -47.23 -46.68 37.99
N ARG A 12 -47.77 -45.88 38.91
CA ARG A 12 -47.57 -44.41 38.95
C ARG A 12 -46.14 -44.06 39.32
N VAL A 13 -45.56 -44.69 40.35
CA VAL A 13 -44.17 -44.46 40.79
C VAL A 13 -43.18 -44.83 39.68
N ASN A 14 -43.37 -45.97 39.02
CA ASN A 14 -42.52 -46.38 37.90
C ASN A 14 -42.63 -45.44 36.69
N ARG A 15 -43.81 -44.86 36.45
CA ARG A 15 -44.02 -43.87 35.38
C ARG A 15 -43.31 -42.55 35.69
N VAL A 16 -43.40 -42.06 36.92
CA VAL A 16 -42.70 -40.85 37.39
C VAL A 16 -41.18 -41.05 37.34
N ASN A 17 -40.66 -42.19 37.79
CA ASN A 17 -39.24 -42.49 37.73
C ASN A 17 -38.72 -42.60 36.28
N ARG A 18 -39.53 -43.15 35.36
CA ARG A 18 -39.18 -43.21 33.93
C ARG A 18 -39.16 -41.80 33.31
N VAL A 19 -40.14 -40.97 33.59
CA VAL A 19 -40.19 -39.57 33.10
C VAL A 19 -39.04 -38.76 33.69
N ASN A 20 -38.72 -38.90 34.98
CA ASN A 20 -37.58 -38.22 35.60
C ASN A 20 -36.23 -38.69 35.03
N ARG A 21 -36.10 -39.98 34.68
CA ARG A 21 -34.91 -40.52 34.02
C ARG A 21 -34.76 -39.98 32.60
N VAL A 22 -35.85 -39.95 31.82
CA VAL A 22 -35.85 -39.40 30.46
C VAL A 22 -35.59 -37.89 30.48
N ASN A 23 -36.19 -37.13 31.40
CA ASN A 23 -35.90 -35.71 31.57
C ASN A 23 -34.45 -35.47 32.01
N ARG A 24 -33.88 -36.25 32.94
CA ARG A 24 -32.45 -36.14 33.28
C ARG A 24 -31.54 -36.44 32.09
N VAL A 25 -31.84 -37.48 31.31
CA VAL A 25 -31.04 -37.83 30.12
C VAL A 25 -31.18 -36.75 29.05
N MET A 26 -32.38 -36.24 28.79
CA MET A 26 -32.61 -35.16 27.82
C MET A 26 -31.95 -33.85 28.25
N ILE A 27 -32.03 -33.47 29.53
CA ILE A 27 -31.35 -32.28 30.06
C ILE A 27 -29.82 -32.45 29.99
N MET A 28 -29.29 -33.64 30.30
CA MET A 28 -27.86 -33.91 30.24
C MET A 28 -27.36 -33.93 28.79
N MET A 29 -28.12 -34.53 27.87
CA MET A 29 -27.80 -34.58 26.45
C MET A 29 -27.92 -33.20 25.80
N MET A 30 -28.88 -32.38 26.22
CA MET A 30 -29.01 -30.99 25.79
C MET A 30 -27.86 -30.14 26.32
N MET A 31 -27.46 -30.28 27.60
CA MET A 31 -26.28 -29.60 28.18
C MET A 31 -24.97 -29.93 27.46
N VAL A 32 -24.77 -31.19 27.04
CA VAL A 32 -23.57 -31.58 26.28
C VAL A 32 -23.59 -30.99 24.85
N VAL A 33 -24.77 -30.77 24.27
CA VAL A 33 -24.91 -30.19 22.92
C VAL A 33 -24.75 -28.66 22.92
N VAL A 34 -25.11 -27.93 24.00
CA VAL A 34 -24.93 -26.46 24.05
C VAL A 34 -23.48 -26.01 24.32
N MET A 35 -22.58 -26.93 24.67
CA MET A 35 -21.15 -26.61 24.80
C MET A 35 -20.40 -26.64 23.45
N GLY A 36 -21.06 -27.07 22.37
CA GLY A 36 -20.50 -27.05 21.02
C GLY A 36 -20.85 -25.78 20.27
N CYS A 37 -20.12 -24.68 20.51
CA CYS A 37 -19.82 -23.59 19.56
C CYS A 37 -19.28 -22.31 20.23
N ASN A 38 -18.53 -22.40 21.35
CA ASN A 38 -17.58 -21.34 21.70
C ASN A 38 -16.16 -21.91 21.66
N SER A 39 -15.63 -22.09 20.44
CA SER A 39 -14.20 -22.31 20.22
C SER A 39 -13.39 -21.01 20.36
N GLY A 40 -13.83 -20.08 21.21
CA GLY A 40 -12.99 -19.03 21.77
C GLY A 40 -12.05 -19.66 22.81
N GLY A 41 -11.08 -20.45 22.35
CA GLY A 41 -9.98 -20.88 23.21
C GLY A 41 -9.36 -19.62 23.80
N GLY A 42 -9.41 -19.50 25.13
CA GLY A 42 -8.75 -18.40 25.83
C GLY A 42 -7.30 -18.29 25.38
N ILE A 43 -6.81 -17.07 25.23
CA ILE A 43 -5.41 -16.78 24.92
C ILE A 43 -4.56 -17.52 25.97
N LYS A 44 -3.80 -18.52 25.53
CA LYS A 44 -2.82 -19.17 26.40
C LYS A 44 -1.72 -18.16 26.69
N GLU A 45 -1.17 -18.15 27.91
CA GLU A 45 0.04 -17.35 28.20
C GLU A 45 1.12 -17.64 27.13
N GLY A 46 1.61 -16.58 26.47
CA GLY A 46 2.53 -16.68 25.32
C GLY A 46 1.90 -16.70 23.92
N GLU A 47 0.56 -16.66 23.81
CA GLU A 47 -0.18 -16.48 22.54
C GLU A 47 -0.70 -15.05 22.33
N GLU A 48 -0.33 -14.09 23.19
CA GLU A 48 -0.65 -12.67 22.99
C GLU A 48 -0.14 -12.17 21.64
N GLY A 49 -1.02 -11.48 20.89
CA GLY A 49 -0.70 -11.00 19.54
C GLY A 49 -0.77 -12.06 18.45
N LYS A 50 -1.20 -13.30 18.73
CA LYS A 50 -1.51 -14.31 17.71
C LYS A 50 -3.01 -14.45 17.51
N ALA A 51 -3.42 -14.66 16.26
CA ALA A 51 -4.79 -15.02 15.92
C ALA A 51 -4.83 -16.33 15.14
N ARG A 52 -5.96 -17.03 15.19
CA ARG A 52 -6.23 -18.19 14.34
C ARG A 52 -7.17 -17.81 13.22
N LYS A 53 -6.83 -18.23 12.00
CA LYS A 53 -7.69 -18.09 10.83
C LYS A 53 -8.72 -19.21 10.76
N GLY A 54 -9.76 -19.03 9.94
CA GLY A 54 -10.80 -20.03 9.72
C GLY A 54 -10.30 -21.35 9.12
N ASP A 55 -9.09 -21.37 8.53
CA ASP A 55 -8.43 -22.57 8.03
C ASP A 55 -7.54 -23.28 9.08
N GLY A 56 -7.49 -22.78 10.32
CA GLY A 56 -6.69 -23.31 11.42
C GLY A 56 -5.23 -22.82 11.46
N SER A 57 -4.78 -22.03 10.48
CA SER A 57 -3.45 -21.40 10.51
C SER A 57 -3.37 -20.32 11.59
N VAL A 58 -2.16 -20.11 12.14
CA VAL A 58 -1.87 -19.08 13.14
C VAL A 58 -1.20 -17.90 12.44
N ILE A 59 -1.67 -16.69 12.72
CA ILE A 59 -1.08 -15.43 12.27
C ILE A 59 -0.49 -14.70 13.47
N ASP A 60 0.73 -14.18 13.31
CA ASP A 60 1.34 -13.25 14.26
C ASP A 60 0.97 -11.82 13.88
N LEU A 61 0.04 -11.22 14.63
CA LEU A 61 -0.46 -9.88 14.37
C LEU A 61 0.61 -8.82 14.64
N LYS A 62 1.53 -9.05 15.59
CA LYS A 62 2.64 -8.14 15.86
C LYS A 62 3.55 -8.04 14.64
N VAL A 63 4.01 -9.19 14.13
CA VAL A 63 4.88 -9.25 12.95
C VAL A 63 4.21 -8.63 11.72
N VAL A 64 2.95 -8.99 11.44
CA VAL A 64 2.24 -8.47 10.26
C VAL A 64 1.97 -6.98 10.39
N SER A 65 1.60 -6.47 11.57
CA SER A 65 1.38 -5.03 11.78
C SER A 65 2.67 -4.21 11.59
N GLU A 66 3.82 -4.74 12.01
CA GLU A 66 5.13 -4.13 11.79
C GLU A 66 5.47 -4.08 10.30
N GLN A 67 5.28 -5.18 9.56
CA GLN A 67 5.46 -5.19 8.10
C GLN A 67 4.53 -4.19 7.39
N ILE A 68 3.28 -4.07 7.82
CA ILE A 68 2.34 -3.08 7.28
C ILE A 68 2.86 -1.66 7.53
N LYS A 69 3.33 -1.37 8.74
CA LYS A 69 3.90 -0.06 9.10
C LYS A 69 5.09 0.29 8.21
N GLU A 70 6.02 -0.64 8.04
CA GLU A 70 7.23 -0.44 7.24
C GLU A 70 6.93 -0.25 5.76
N THR A 71 6.12 -1.13 5.17
CA THR A 71 5.74 -1.04 3.74
C THR A 71 4.93 0.22 3.46
N THR A 72 4.06 0.63 4.38
CA THR A 72 3.28 1.87 4.26
C THR A 72 4.18 3.11 4.36
N ALA A 73 5.12 3.15 5.31
CA ALA A 73 6.06 4.26 5.43
C ALA A 73 6.92 4.43 4.17
N PHE A 74 7.42 3.32 3.63
CA PHE A 74 8.18 3.31 2.39
C PHE A 74 7.35 3.79 1.18
N LEU A 75 6.09 3.35 1.06
CA LEU A 75 5.15 3.83 0.05
C LEU A 75 4.89 5.34 0.16
N VAL A 76 4.76 5.88 1.38
CA VAL A 76 4.59 7.32 1.61
C VAL A 76 5.80 8.09 1.09
N GLY A 77 7.02 7.65 1.42
CA GLY A 77 8.24 8.28 0.91
C GLY A 77 8.32 8.29 -0.62
N LEU A 78 7.93 7.20 -1.27
CA LEU A 78 7.86 7.14 -2.74
C LEU A 78 6.77 8.03 -3.34
N LYS A 79 5.64 8.19 -2.67
CA LYS A 79 4.58 9.14 -3.09
C LYS A 79 5.05 10.58 -3.02
N GLU A 80 5.82 10.96 -2.00
CA GLU A 80 6.42 12.30 -1.95
C GLU A 80 7.32 12.56 -3.16
N VAL A 81 8.18 11.59 -3.50
CA VAL A 81 9.03 11.68 -4.70
C VAL A 81 8.17 11.83 -5.97
N HIS A 82 7.10 11.03 -6.09
CA HIS A 82 6.20 11.08 -7.23
C HIS A 82 5.53 12.45 -7.39
N VAL A 83 5.01 13.02 -6.31
CA VAL A 83 4.40 14.36 -6.33
C VAL A 83 5.41 15.42 -6.74
N LEU A 84 6.66 15.36 -6.25
CA LEU A 84 7.71 16.30 -6.65
C LEU A 84 8.01 16.23 -8.14
N VAL A 85 8.15 15.02 -8.71
CA VAL A 85 8.36 14.86 -10.16
C VAL A 85 7.16 15.36 -10.95
N LEU A 86 5.92 15.06 -10.51
CA LEU A 86 4.70 15.53 -11.17
C LEU A 86 4.53 17.05 -11.11
N SER A 87 5.01 17.71 -10.05
CA SER A 87 4.90 19.17 -9.90
C SER A 87 5.58 19.93 -11.04
N ILE A 88 6.57 19.33 -11.71
CA ILE A 88 7.21 19.93 -12.90
C ILE A 88 6.21 20.04 -14.06
N ASN A 89 5.25 19.13 -14.18
CA ASN A 89 4.21 19.24 -15.20
C ASN A 89 3.33 20.48 -14.94
N ASP A 90 3.08 20.82 -13.68
CA ASP A 90 2.33 22.03 -13.34
C ASP A 90 3.17 23.30 -13.56
N LEU A 91 4.47 23.26 -13.22
CA LEU A 91 5.40 24.34 -13.57
C LEU A 91 5.50 24.55 -15.08
N ALA A 92 5.48 23.47 -15.87
CA ALA A 92 5.54 23.57 -17.33
C ALA A 92 4.30 24.23 -17.96
N LYS A 93 3.14 24.22 -17.27
CA LYS A 93 1.91 24.90 -17.73
C LYS A 93 2.03 26.43 -17.69
N VAL A 94 2.94 26.96 -16.88
CA VAL A 94 3.14 28.42 -16.71
C VAL A 94 4.31 28.96 -17.53
N ILE A 95 4.86 28.18 -18.46
CA ILE A 95 5.85 28.69 -19.42
C ILE A 95 5.25 29.85 -20.22
N GLY A 96 6.00 30.95 -20.30
CA GLY A 96 5.59 32.17 -21.00
C GLY A 96 4.46 32.90 -20.28
N LYS A 97 4.32 32.73 -18.96
CA LYS A 97 3.28 33.38 -18.14
C LYS A 97 3.88 34.19 -16.99
N LYS A 98 3.17 35.24 -16.60
CA LYS A 98 3.35 35.96 -15.33
C LYS A 98 2.02 36.15 -14.61
N ILE A 99 2.10 36.57 -13.35
CA ILE A 99 0.94 37.00 -12.58
C ILE A 99 0.71 38.50 -12.84
N ASP A 100 -0.52 38.88 -13.21
CA ASP A 100 -0.91 40.29 -13.30
C ASP A 100 -1.33 40.88 -11.94
N ALA A 101 -1.69 42.16 -11.90
CA ALA A 101 -2.13 42.83 -10.68
C ALA A 101 -3.40 42.20 -10.05
N ASN A 102 -4.16 41.42 -10.81
CA ASN A 102 -5.39 40.76 -10.39
C ASN A 102 -5.16 39.30 -9.94
N GLY A 103 -3.91 38.82 -9.96
CA GLY A 103 -3.59 37.43 -9.63
C GLY A 103 -3.81 36.44 -10.78
N SER A 104 -4.07 36.92 -12.00
CA SER A 104 -4.32 36.08 -13.18
C SER A 104 -3.03 35.76 -13.92
N LEU A 105 -2.96 34.57 -14.51
CA LEU A 105 -1.86 34.19 -15.39
C LEU A 105 -2.06 34.82 -16.77
N VAL A 106 -1.20 35.78 -17.12
CA VAL A 106 -1.17 36.47 -18.41
C VAL A 106 0.12 36.18 -19.15
N ASP A 107 0.15 36.45 -20.46
CA ASP A 107 1.32 36.19 -21.29
C ASP A 107 2.53 37.04 -20.88
N ASP A 108 3.68 36.39 -20.81
CA ASP A 108 5.01 36.96 -20.54
C ASP A 108 6.06 36.09 -21.21
N ALA A 109 6.03 36.09 -22.55
CA ALA A 109 6.84 35.20 -23.35
C ALA A 109 8.33 35.35 -23.04
N ASN A 110 9.04 34.22 -23.11
CA ASN A 110 10.50 34.13 -23.14
C ASN A 110 11.23 34.58 -21.86
N HIS A 111 10.61 34.50 -20.68
CA HIS A 111 11.25 34.83 -19.39
C HIS A 111 11.31 33.63 -18.42
N ASN A 112 11.69 32.47 -18.95
CA ASN A 112 11.50 31.19 -18.25
C ASN A 112 12.74 30.65 -17.52
N GLY A 113 13.88 31.36 -17.54
CA GLY A 113 15.13 30.88 -16.93
C GLY A 113 14.97 30.44 -15.47
N PRO A 114 14.38 31.28 -14.58
CA PRO A 114 14.15 30.91 -13.18
C PRO A 114 13.25 29.67 -13.00
N LEU A 115 12.27 29.47 -13.88
CA LEU A 115 11.39 28.29 -13.86
C LEU A 115 12.18 27.00 -14.08
N VAL A 116 13.16 27.03 -15.00
CA VAL A 116 14.07 25.90 -15.27
C VAL A 116 14.99 25.65 -14.08
N SER A 117 15.55 26.70 -13.48
CA SER A 117 16.37 26.57 -12.26
C SER A 117 15.57 25.97 -11.09
N GLY A 118 14.32 26.37 -10.90
CA GLY A 118 13.43 25.77 -9.91
C GLY A 118 13.16 24.29 -10.19
N SER A 119 12.88 23.93 -11.44
CA SER A 119 12.68 22.53 -11.85
C SER A 119 13.94 21.67 -11.63
N TYR A 120 15.13 22.23 -11.91
CA TYR A 120 16.42 21.59 -11.63
C TYR A 120 16.60 21.30 -10.14
N GLN A 121 16.28 22.27 -9.27
CA GLN A 121 16.37 22.12 -7.82
C GLN A 121 15.39 21.06 -7.28
N ILE A 122 14.17 21.00 -7.84
CA ILE A 122 13.18 19.96 -7.50
C ILE A 122 13.74 18.57 -7.81
N ILE A 123 14.30 18.33 -9.00
CA ILE A 123 14.85 17.01 -9.33
C ILE A 123 16.12 16.68 -8.52
N THR A 124 16.93 17.67 -8.18
CA THR A 124 18.04 17.47 -7.24
C THR A 124 17.53 16.97 -5.87
N SER A 125 16.41 17.53 -5.40
CA SER A 125 15.75 17.11 -4.16
C SER A 125 15.13 15.72 -4.28
N VAL A 126 14.55 15.38 -5.44
CA VAL A 126 14.08 14.02 -5.78
C VAL A 126 15.20 13.01 -5.67
N ASN A 127 16.37 13.26 -6.28
CA ASN A 127 17.50 12.35 -6.22
C ASN A 127 18.02 12.16 -4.79
N THR A 128 18.02 13.21 -3.98
CA THR A 128 18.36 13.14 -2.55
C THR A 128 17.39 12.23 -1.79
N LYS A 129 16.08 12.40 -2.01
CA LYS A 129 15.04 11.55 -1.38
C LYS A 129 15.12 10.10 -1.85
N LEU A 130 15.33 9.85 -3.14
CA LEU A 130 15.53 8.51 -3.68
C LEU A 130 16.75 7.83 -3.04
N LYS A 131 17.85 8.56 -2.84
CA LYS A 131 19.04 8.03 -2.16
C LYS A 131 18.75 7.62 -0.71
N ALA A 132 17.93 8.38 0.02
CA ALA A 132 17.52 8.00 1.37
C ALA A 132 16.66 6.72 1.36
N LEU A 133 15.69 6.64 0.44
CA LEU A 133 14.83 5.46 0.27
C LEU A 133 15.58 4.22 -0.22
N GLU A 134 16.68 4.38 -0.95
CA GLU A 134 17.54 3.29 -1.41
C GLU A 134 18.05 2.44 -0.24
N SER A 135 18.45 3.08 0.86
CA SER A 135 18.91 2.40 2.08
C SER A 135 17.79 1.63 2.78
N GLU A 136 16.55 2.12 2.71
CA GLU A 136 15.38 1.46 3.31
C GLU A 136 14.87 0.28 2.46
N ALA A 137 15.22 0.26 1.17
CA ALA A 137 14.68 -0.68 0.19
C ALA A 137 15.32 -2.08 0.21
N GLU A 138 16.41 -2.29 0.97
CA GLU A 138 17.12 -3.59 1.00
C GLU A 138 16.26 -4.76 1.46
N LYS A 139 15.27 -4.49 2.30
CA LYS A 139 14.30 -5.48 2.80
C LYS A 139 13.15 -5.77 1.83
N PHE A 140 13.04 -5.01 0.74
CA PHE A 140 11.97 -5.14 -0.24
C PHE A 140 12.55 -5.62 -1.57
N ASP A 141 12.24 -6.87 -1.91
CA ASP A 141 12.81 -7.53 -3.09
C ASP A 141 12.65 -6.68 -4.36
N GLY A 142 13.75 -6.54 -5.11
CA GLY A 142 13.82 -5.75 -6.34
C GLY A 142 13.70 -4.21 -6.19
N MET A 143 13.32 -3.66 -5.04
CA MET A 143 13.05 -2.22 -4.91
C MET A 143 14.29 -1.35 -4.98
N LYS A 144 15.41 -1.79 -4.40
CA LYS A 144 16.69 -1.05 -4.46
C LYS A 144 17.14 -0.81 -5.90
N ALA A 145 17.05 -1.81 -6.75
CA ALA A 145 17.42 -1.70 -8.17
C ALA A 145 16.51 -0.71 -8.92
N ARG A 146 15.20 -0.72 -8.63
CA ARG A 146 14.24 0.21 -9.23
C ARG A 146 14.47 1.66 -8.78
N ILE A 147 14.80 1.87 -7.51
CA ILE A 147 15.18 3.19 -6.98
C ILE A 147 16.44 3.69 -7.68
N LEU A 148 17.47 2.85 -7.79
CA LEU A 148 18.72 3.22 -8.44
C LEU A 148 18.49 3.59 -9.91
N ALA A 149 17.68 2.83 -10.64
CA ALA A 149 17.31 3.13 -12.02
C ALA A 149 16.60 4.49 -12.14
N ALA A 150 15.62 4.77 -11.27
CA ALA A 150 14.92 6.05 -11.26
C ALA A 150 15.84 7.23 -10.93
N LYS A 151 16.77 7.05 -9.97
CA LYS A 151 17.77 8.05 -9.62
C LYS A 151 18.71 8.36 -10.79
N THR A 152 19.19 7.34 -11.50
CA THR A 152 20.01 7.51 -12.72
C THR A 152 19.25 8.30 -13.79
N LEU A 153 17.95 8.06 -13.97
CA LEU A 153 17.11 8.86 -14.88
C LEU A 153 17.01 10.32 -14.43
N GLY A 154 16.88 10.58 -13.13
CA GLY A 154 16.92 11.93 -12.56
C GLY A 154 18.26 12.63 -12.80
N GLU A 155 19.38 11.93 -12.59
CA GLU A 155 20.72 12.44 -12.91
C GLU A 155 20.90 12.72 -14.42
N GLY A 156 20.33 11.88 -15.28
CA GLY A 156 20.28 12.08 -16.73
C GLY A 156 19.52 13.36 -17.10
N PHE A 157 18.34 13.58 -16.50
CA PHE A 157 17.58 14.81 -16.69
C PHE A 157 18.35 16.06 -16.25
N LEU A 158 18.94 16.05 -15.03
CA LEU A 158 19.77 17.15 -14.54
C LEU A 158 20.95 17.43 -15.46
N THR A 159 21.59 16.39 -15.99
CA THR A 159 22.71 16.52 -16.93
C THR A 159 22.25 17.17 -18.23
N LYS A 160 21.08 16.81 -18.76
CA LYS A 160 20.52 17.45 -19.96
C LYS A 160 20.23 18.92 -19.76
N LEU A 161 19.60 19.28 -18.64
CA LEU A 161 19.35 20.69 -18.31
C LEU A 161 20.65 21.48 -18.18
N LYS A 162 21.66 20.90 -17.51
CA LYS A 162 22.98 21.51 -17.36
C LYS A 162 23.67 21.73 -18.70
N THR A 163 23.63 20.75 -19.60
CA THR A 163 24.24 20.88 -20.93
C THR A 163 23.53 21.93 -21.79
N ALA A 164 22.19 22.01 -21.70
CA ALA A 164 21.39 22.97 -22.46
C ALA A 164 21.29 24.36 -21.80
N HIS A 165 21.96 24.61 -20.67
CA HIS A 165 21.73 25.79 -19.81
C HIS A 165 21.81 27.14 -20.56
N SER A 166 22.68 27.25 -21.57
CA SER A 166 22.81 28.47 -22.38
C SER A 166 21.51 28.87 -23.08
N ASP A 167 20.64 27.90 -23.37
CA ASP A 167 19.42 28.12 -24.14
C ASP A 167 18.20 28.24 -23.22
N ILE A 168 18.17 27.42 -22.15
CA ILE A 168 16.97 27.23 -21.31
C ILE A 168 17.05 27.88 -19.93
N ALA A 169 18.25 28.20 -19.42
CA ALA A 169 18.45 28.69 -18.06
C ALA A 169 18.96 30.15 -18.01
N LYS A 170 18.85 30.88 -19.12
CA LYS A 170 19.11 32.32 -19.22
C LYS A 170 17.83 33.13 -18.93
N ASN A 171 17.98 34.41 -18.58
CA ASN A 171 16.85 35.27 -18.20
C ASN A 171 15.78 35.35 -19.31
N ASP A 172 16.21 35.45 -20.57
CA ASP A 172 15.39 35.54 -21.78
C ASP A 172 15.18 34.16 -22.47
N ALA A 173 15.15 33.07 -21.69
CA ALA A 173 14.97 31.71 -22.21
C ALA A 173 13.63 31.57 -22.95
N GLN A 174 13.71 31.18 -24.23
CA GLN A 174 12.56 31.13 -25.13
C GLN A 174 11.56 30.05 -24.72
N ASP A 175 10.27 30.34 -24.86
CA ASP A 175 9.21 29.38 -24.53
C ASP A 175 9.38 28.05 -25.27
N THR A 176 9.77 28.13 -26.54
CA THR A 176 9.99 26.96 -27.41
C THR A 176 11.13 26.08 -26.92
N ASP A 177 12.24 26.66 -26.46
CA ASP A 177 13.37 25.90 -25.93
C ASP A 177 13.08 25.32 -24.56
N VAL A 178 12.40 26.06 -23.68
CA VAL A 178 12.02 25.55 -22.36
C VAL A 178 10.98 24.43 -22.46
N LYS A 179 10.06 24.48 -23.44
CA LYS A 179 9.15 23.35 -23.72
C LYS A 179 9.91 22.07 -24.06
N LYS A 180 11.03 22.14 -24.79
CA LYS A 180 11.89 20.97 -25.10
C LYS A 180 12.55 20.36 -23.86
N ALA A 181 12.59 21.11 -22.75
CA ALA A 181 13.16 20.68 -21.49
C ALA A 181 12.11 20.17 -20.50
N LEU A 182 10.97 20.87 -20.36
CA LEU A 182 10.02 20.62 -19.25
C LEU A 182 8.66 20.05 -19.67
N VAL A 183 8.29 20.12 -20.95
CA VAL A 183 7.00 19.57 -21.42
C VAL A 183 7.25 18.17 -21.98
N LYS A 184 7.02 17.14 -21.15
CA LYS A 184 7.28 15.73 -21.49
C LYS A 184 6.60 15.24 -22.79
N ASP A 185 5.51 15.88 -23.19
CA ASP A 185 4.74 15.56 -24.40
C ASP A 185 5.01 16.54 -25.57
N ASN A 186 6.05 17.38 -25.47
CA ASN A 186 6.43 18.30 -26.55
C ASN A 186 6.89 17.53 -27.79
N GLY A 187 6.68 18.08 -28.98
CA GLY A 187 7.11 17.43 -30.23
C GLY A 187 8.63 17.26 -30.33
N ASP A 188 9.38 18.29 -29.92
CA ASP A 188 10.84 18.24 -29.79
C ASP A 188 11.20 18.13 -28.30
N LYS A 189 11.97 17.10 -27.92
CA LYS A 189 12.31 16.80 -26.52
C LYS A 189 13.81 16.84 -26.23
N THR A 190 14.59 17.42 -27.13
CA THR A 190 16.06 17.31 -27.17
C THR A 190 16.80 17.95 -25.99
N LYS A 191 16.12 18.78 -25.18
CA LYS A 191 16.73 19.53 -24.07
C LYS A 191 16.35 19.01 -22.67
N GLY A 192 15.67 17.86 -22.57
CA GLY A 192 15.40 17.21 -21.27
C GLY A 192 13.98 16.63 -21.13
N ALA A 193 13.04 17.02 -21.98
CA ALA A 193 11.65 16.55 -21.85
C ALA A 193 11.54 15.01 -22.03
N GLU A 194 12.46 14.40 -22.78
CA GLU A 194 12.51 12.94 -22.94
C GLU A 194 12.93 12.26 -21.64
N GLU A 195 14.00 12.74 -21.01
CA GLU A 195 14.49 12.24 -19.72
C GLU A 195 13.47 12.46 -18.61
N LEU A 196 12.79 13.62 -18.60
CA LEU A 196 11.70 13.88 -17.67
C LEU A 196 10.55 12.88 -17.85
N GLY A 197 10.18 12.56 -19.09
CA GLY A 197 9.18 11.54 -19.39
C GLY A 197 9.58 10.16 -18.84
N LYS A 198 10.82 9.73 -19.09
CA LYS A 198 11.36 8.45 -18.57
C LYS A 198 11.37 8.42 -17.03
N LEU A 199 11.78 9.52 -16.39
CA LEU A 199 11.77 9.64 -14.93
C LEU A 199 10.34 9.53 -14.37
N ASN A 200 9.37 10.23 -14.97
CA ASN A 200 7.96 10.14 -14.58
C ASN A 200 7.46 8.69 -14.62
N THR A 201 7.71 7.98 -15.71
CA THR A 201 7.32 6.57 -15.85
C THR A 201 7.98 5.69 -14.78
N ALA A 202 9.30 5.80 -14.61
CA ALA A 202 10.02 4.99 -13.64
C ALA A 202 9.55 5.21 -12.19
N ILE A 203 9.25 6.46 -11.81
CA ILE A 203 8.73 6.78 -10.48
C ILE A 203 7.28 6.31 -10.29
N ASN A 204 6.44 6.42 -11.32
CA ASN A 204 5.07 5.88 -11.27
C ASN A 204 5.08 4.36 -11.08
N ASP A 205 5.91 3.64 -11.83
CA ASP A 205 6.05 2.19 -11.71
C ASP A 205 6.60 1.79 -10.34
N LEU A 206 7.55 2.55 -9.81
CA LEU A 206 8.10 2.36 -8.47
C LEU A 206 7.03 2.52 -7.37
N VAL A 207 6.19 3.55 -7.46
CA VAL A 207 5.05 3.74 -6.54
C VAL A 207 4.04 2.61 -6.65
N ASN A 208 3.70 2.16 -7.86
CA ASN A 208 2.76 1.06 -8.07
C ASN A 208 3.28 -0.25 -7.46
N THR A 209 4.58 -0.51 -7.63
CA THR A 209 5.24 -1.68 -7.01
C THR A 209 5.17 -1.63 -5.48
N ALA A 210 5.48 -0.47 -4.89
CA ALA A 210 5.40 -0.30 -3.44
C ALA A 210 3.96 -0.43 -2.93
N LYS A 211 2.98 0.02 -3.72
CA LYS A 211 1.56 -0.15 -3.42
C LYS A 211 1.17 -1.62 -3.42
N GLU A 212 1.56 -2.38 -4.43
CA GLU A 212 1.33 -3.83 -4.49
C GLU A 212 1.98 -4.56 -3.31
N LEU A 213 3.19 -4.16 -2.91
CA LEU A 213 3.88 -4.69 -1.74
C LEU A 213 3.10 -4.45 -0.44
N ALA A 214 2.59 -3.23 -0.25
CA ALA A 214 1.74 -2.89 0.90
C ALA A 214 0.43 -3.69 0.89
N GLU A 215 -0.24 -3.78 -0.27
CA GLU A 215 -1.47 -4.56 -0.44
C GLU A 215 -1.25 -6.06 -0.16
N ASN A 216 -0.16 -6.64 -0.66
CA ASN A 216 0.19 -8.03 -0.41
C ASN A 216 0.52 -8.27 1.06
N THR A 217 1.11 -7.30 1.74
CA THR A 217 1.36 -7.37 3.20
C THR A 217 0.04 -7.33 3.98
N ILE A 218 -0.91 -6.47 3.60
CA ILE A 218 -2.26 -6.42 4.19
C ILE A 218 -3.01 -7.73 3.95
N LYS A 219 -2.93 -8.31 2.74
CA LYS A 219 -3.55 -9.60 2.41
C LYS A 219 -3.08 -10.74 3.32
N LYS A 220 -1.90 -10.65 3.95
CA LYS A 220 -1.46 -11.65 4.94
C LYS A 220 -2.42 -11.77 6.13
N LEU A 221 -3.23 -10.74 6.42
CA LEU A 221 -4.27 -10.80 7.46
C LEU A 221 -5.39 -11.79 7.10
N THR A 222 -5.73 -11.91 5.82
CA THR A 222 -6.93 -12.63 5.36
C THR A 222 -6.64 -13.87 4.50
N ALA A 223 -5.49 -13.92 3.81
CA ALA A 223 -5.15 -15.02 2.90
C ALA A 223 -4.95 -16.35 3.65
N SER A 224 -5.59 -17.41 3.18
CA SER A 224 -5.40 -18.77 3.69
C SER A 224 -4.02 -19.30 3.29
N THR A 225 -3.28 -19.90 4.24
CA THR A 225 -2.01 -20.59 3.95
C THR A 225 -2.21 -22.08 3.69
N LYS A 226 -3.45 -22.53 3.42
CA LYS A 226 -3.71 -23.92 3.10
C LYS A 226 -3.03 -24.24 1.77
N LYS A 227 -1.83 -24.81 1.86
CA LYS A 227 -1.16 -25.49 0.74
C LYS A 227 -2.24 -26.30 0.03
N ILE A 228 -2.46 -26.00 -1.24
CA ILE A 228 -3.04 -26.95 -2.17
C ILE A 228 -2.05 -28.12 -2.17
N SER A 229 -2.29 -29.13 -1.33
CA SER A 229 -1.64 -30.42 -1.52
C SER A 229 -2.22 -30.95 -2.82
N THR A 230 -1.43 -30.86 -3.88
CA THR A 230 -1.70 -31.55 -5.14
C THR A 230 -1.94 -33.01 -4.79
N GLN A 231 -3.20 -33.43 -4.81
CA GLN A 231 -3.55 -34.85 -4.83
C GLN A 231 -3.17 -35.35 -6.23
N LEU A 232 -2.02 -35.99 -6.31
CA LEU A 232 -1.76 -37.02 -7.31
C LEU A 232 -2.22 -38.34 -6.67
N SER A 233 -3.38 -38.82 -7.10
CA SER A 233 -3.84 -40.20 -6.97
C SER A 233 -3.87 -40.82 -8.36
#